data_AF-A0A9X7JKS5-F1
#
_entry.id   AF-A0A9X7JKS5-F1
#
_cell.length_a   1.000
_cell.length_b   1.000
_cell.length_c   1.000
_cell.angle_alpha   90.00
_cell.angle_beta   90.00
_cell.angle_gamma   90.00
#
_symmetry.space_group_name_H-M   'P 1'
#
loop_
_entity.id
_entity.type
_entity.pdbx_description
1 polymer ?
#
loop_
_entity_poly.entity_id
_entity_poly.type
_entity_poly.pdbx_seq_one_letter_code
_entity_poly.pdbx_strand_id
1 'polypeptide(L)'
;FDAARAAGLRGTSTERLRQDAVVRAAAEGTRLAAAAARIALGNGPPAGHGPPAGDAGRPAQPGTDVFAYATTPPHLLWWRRMRVHLTPHSVHMQNALRLAAALACARLVVGALDLAHGFWVLLATLSLMRTSAADTRAALRPALTGTVAGAAAAALMLYVVGDRPVVYAVALPFVMFTGFTAGPPLGPGWMQAAFTLVIVFVFAQLSAADWRLSEARILDVLVGGAIGVVAGLLAWPRGGRGELGRDMADFLTECAVAGRAVTALLGDDRFQRERSQGDPLRPARRAMYLAEASYAQYLTERMYHERPEAHWGAALATGRAVVHGAELLLMTHQESLRAPLPPGPAAALTGLAGQVAHEVLRAADSLVTGGPREPRTTVSRYPAEESGPLHRASDGHLGVSDAHVLLIVDTEAWLTGVAHDAVRTRAAPDRTDVPATRRADPPESWPEAGPGDAEGAWHRPSPARPRRGGGRPGPGIGRA
;
A
#
# COMPACT_ATOMS: atom_id res chain seq x y z
N PHE A 1 9.43 -30.95 -12.07
CA PHE A 1 10.41 -29.86 -12.10
C PHE A 1 11.55 -30.15 -11.13
N ASP A 2 11.28 -30.34 -9.84
CA ASP A 2 12.34 -30.61 -8.84
C ASP A 2 13.11 -31.89 -9.10
N ALA A 3 12.43 -32.96 -9.52
CA ALA A 3 13.10 -34.19 -9.97
C ALA A 3 14.04 -33.95 -11.17
N ALA A 4 13.71 -33.02 -12.06
CA ALA A 4 14.55 -32.67 -13.21
C ALA A 4 15.74 -31.79 -12.78
N ARG A 5 15.53 -30.84 -11.84
CA ARG A 5 16.63 -30.07 -11.23
C ARG A 5 17.60 -31.00 -10.49
N ALA A 6 17.08 -31.92 -9.68
CA ALA A 6 17.86 -32.92 -8.95
C ALA A 6 18.69 -33.80 -9.90
N ALA A 7 18.08 -34.33 -10.95
CA ALA A 7 18.77 -35.15 -11.95
C ALA A 7 19.89 -34.40 -12.70
N GLY A 8 19.75 -33.07 -12.87
CA GLY A 8 20.72 -32.21 -13.55
C GLY A 8 21.76 -31.56 -12.66
N LEU A 9 21.78 -31.80 -11.34
CA LEU A 9 22.71 -31.14 -10.42
C LEU A 9 24.17 -31.36 -10.81
N ARG A 10 24.50 -32.58 -11.26
CA ARG A 10 25.85 -32.97 -11.67
C ARG A 10 26.18 -32.37 -13.04
N GLY A 11 26.83 -31.21 -13.05
CA GLY A 11 27.30 -30.51 -14.26
C GLY A 11 26.58 -29.20 -14.58
N THR A 12 25.64 -28.76 -13.75
CA THR A 12 25.00 -27.45 -13.88
C THR A 12 25.83 -26.37 -13.18
N SER A 13 26.05 -25.22 -13.82
CA SER A 13 26.76 -24.09 -13.22
C SER A 13 25.95 -23.48 -12.06
N THR A 14 26.65 -22.86 -11.10
CA THR A 14 26.01 -22.19 -9.95
C THR A 14 25.01 -21.10 -10.38
N GLU A 15 25.35 -20.37 -11.44
CA GLU A 15 24.47 -19.36 -12.06
C GLU A 15 23.16 -19.98 -12.56
N ARG A 16 23.23 -21.10 -13.27
CA ARG A 16 22.03 -21.77 -13.78
C ARG A 16 21.17 -22.35 -12.65
N LEU A 17 21.78 -22.87 -11.59
CA LEU A 17 21.05 -23.32 -10.39
C LEU A 17 20.29 -22.17 -9.71
N ARG A 18 20.90 -20.98 -9.61
CA ARG A 18 20.24 -19.78 -9.08
C ARG A 18 19.10 -19.32 -9.99
N GLN A 19 19.30 -19.30 -11.30
CA GLN A 19 18.23 -18.97 -12.27
C GLN A 19 17.03 -19.92 -12.12
N ASP A 20 17.29 -21.23 -12.02
CA ASP A 20 16.24 -22.22 -11.80
C ASP A 20 15.49 -22.00 -10.48
N ALA A 21 16.17 -21.56 -9.41
CA ALA A 21 15.56 -21.21 -8.14
C ALA A 21 14.61 -20.00 -8.26
N VAL A 22 15.03 -18.96 -8.98
CA VAL A 22 14.20 -17.78 -9.26
C VAL A 22 12.96 -18.17 -10.08
N VAL A 23 13.14 -18.99 -11.12
CA VAL A 23 12.03 -19.50 -11.94
C VAL A 23 11.06 -20.33 -11.09
N ARG A 24 11.59 -21.19 -10.20
CA ARG A 24 10.77 -21.99 -9.28
C ARG A 24 9.94 -21.09 -8.35
N ALA A 25 10.57 -20.10 -7.72
CA ALA A 25 9.89 -19.17 -6.82
C ALA A 25 8.77 -18.40 -7.53
N ALA A 26 9.01 -17.94 -8.76
CA ALA A 26 8.01 -17.28 -9.60
C ALA A 26 6.84 -18.22 -9.97
N ALA A 27 7.13 -19.47 -10.33
CA ALA A 27 6.12 -20.46 -10.63
C ALA A 27 5.25 -20.80 -9.41
N GLU A 28 5.86 -20.94 -8.23
CA GLU A 28 5.15 -21.24 -6.99
C GLU A 28 4.30 -20.04 -6.53
N GLY A 29 4.82 -18.81 -6.65
CA GLY A 29 4.04 -17.59 -6.44
C GLY A 29 2.83 -17.51 -7.37
N THR A 30 2.98 -17.91 -8.64
CA THR A 30 1.87 -17.97 -9.61
C THR A 30 0.82 -18.99 -9.21
N ARG A 31 1.23 -20.16 -8.70
CA ARG A 31 0.30 -21.17 -8.18
C ARG A 31 -0.46 -20.69 -6.95
N LEU A 32 0.22 -20.01 -6.02
CA LEU A 32 -0.42 -19.39 -4.86
C LEU A 32 -1.43 -18.33 -5.26
N ALA A 33 -1.09 -17.47 -6.23
CA ALA A 33 -2.02 -16.48 -6.77
C ALA A 33 -3.25 -17.14 -7.42
N ALA A 34 -3.05 -18.21 -8.19
CA ALA A 34 -4.14 -18.97 -8.78
C ALA A 34 -5.04 -19.64 -7.73
N ALA A 35 -4.45 -20.20 -6.66
CA ALA A 35 -5.18 -20.76 -5.54
C ALA A 35 -5.97 -19.70 -4.77
N ALA A 36 -5.37 -18.54 -4.50
CA ALA A 36 -6.05 -17.41 -3.87
C ALA A 36 -7.22 -16.90 -4.74
N ALA A 37 -7.04 -16.81 -6.06
CA ALA A 37 -8.11 -16.43 -6.99
C ALA A 37 -9.26 -17.45 -6.98
N ARG A 38 -8.95 -18.76 -6.96
CA ARG A 38 -9.96 -19.82 -6.82
C ARG A 38 -10.78 -19.66 -5.53
N ILE A 39 -10.11 -19.36 -4.42
CA ILE A 39 -10.76 -19.13 -3.13
C ILE A 39 -11.66 -17.90 -3.19
N ALA A 40 -11.18 -16.80 -3.77
CA ALA A 40 -11.96 -15.57 -3.95
C ALA A 40 -13.22 -15.80 -4.81
N LEU A 41 -13.17 -16.74 -5.76
CA LEU A 41 -14.31 -17.16 -6.58
C LEU A 41 -15.25 -18.16 -5.87
N GLY A 42 -15.06 -18.41 -4.58
CA GLY A 42 -15.93 -19.28 -3.76
C GLY A 42 -15.55 -20.75 -3.72
N ASN A 43 -14.40 -21.14 -4.29
CA ASN A 43 -13.92 -22.52 -4.19
C ASN A 43 -13.17 -22.76 -2.87
N GLY A 44 -13.14 -24.00 -2.39
CA GLY A 44 -12.33 -24.36 -1.23
C GLY A 44 -10.81 -24.25 -1.50
N PRO A 45 -9.98 -24.16 -0.44
CA PRO A 45 -8.53 -24.15 -0.60
C PRO A 45 -8.02 -25.47 -1.20
N PRO A 46 -6.84 -25.47 -1.86
CA PRO A 46 -6.20 -26.70 -2.32
C PRO A 46 -5.97 -27.69 -1.18
N ALA A 47 -6.04 -29.00 -1.47
CA ALA A 47 -5.74 -30.04 -0.50
C ALA A 47 -4.34 -29.84 0.12
N GLY A 48 -4.23 -30.00 1.44
CA GLY A 48 -2.97 -29.87 2.18
C GLY A 48 -2.50 -28.44 2.50
N HIS A 49 -3.23 -27.40 2.08
CA HIS A 49 -2.84 -25.99 2.27
C HIS A 49 -3.77 -25.21 3.23
N GLY A 50 -4.57 -25.93 4.00
CA GLY A 50 -5.41 -25.39 5.06
C GLY A 50 -5.38 -26.31 6.28
N PRO A 51 -5.84 -25.83 7.45
CA PRO A 51 -5.88 -26.63 8.65
C PRO A 51 -6.79 -27.86 8.43
N PRO A 52 -6.44 -29.02 9.01
CA PRO A 52 -7.28 -30.20 8.96
C PRO A 52 -8.68 -29.87 9.48
N ALA A 53 -9.70 -30.49 8.87
CA ALA A 53 -11.09 -30.25 9.21
C ALA A 53 -11.34 -30.55 10.70
N GLY A 54 -11.93 -29.58 11.42
CA GLY A 54 -12.22 -29.69 12.86
C GLY A 54 -11.22 -28.99 13.79
N ASP A 55 -10.09 -28.49 13.27
CA ASP A 55 -8.98 -28.00 14.11
C ASP A 55 -8.77 -26.48 14.04
N ALA A 56 -9.87 -25.72 13.93
CA ALA A 56 -9.85 -24.25 13.74
C ALA A 56 -9.25 -23.46 14.92
N GLY A 57 -9.03 -24.10 16.07
CA GLY A 57 -8.44 -23.52 17.28
C GLY A 57 -6.92 -23.63 17.36
N ARG A 58 -6.27 -24.46 16.53
CA ARG A 58 -4.81 -24.65 16.58
C ARG A 58 -4.06 -23.40 16.09
N PRO A 59 -2.89 -23.08 16.65
CA PRO A 59 -2.02 -22.05 16.07
C PRO A 59 -1.63 -22.42 14.64
N ALA A 60 -1.71 -21.44 13.73
CA ALA A 60 -1.39 -21.64 12.32
C ALA A 60 0.07 -22.08 12.16
N GLN A 61 0.28 -23.17 11.43
CA GLN A 61 1.61 -23.73 11.22
C GLN A 61 2.31 -23.05 10.04
N PRO A 62 3.50 -22.46 10.25
CA PRO A 62 4.24 -21.76 9.19
C PRO A 62 4.54 -22.69 8.01
N GLY A 63 4.17 -22.26 6.81
CA GLY A 63 4.38 -23.00 5.56
C GLY A 63 3.30 -24.02 5.20
N THR A 64 2.42 -24.41 6.14
CA THR A 64 1.37 -25.43 5.90
C THR A 64 -0.03 -24.80 5.83
N ASP A 65 -0.27 -23.79 6.67
CA ASP A 65 -1.57 -23.13 6.82
C ASP A 65 -1.71 -21.85 5.97
N VAL A 66 -1.18 -21.87 4.74
CA VAL A 66 -1.11 -20.70 3.85
C VAL A 66 -2.49 -20.09 3.59
N PHE A 67 -3.51 -20.94 3.42
CA PHE A 67 -4.90 -20.51 3.21
C PHE A 67 -5.80 -20.74 4.43
N ALA A 68 -5.25 -20.76 5.65
CA ALA A 68 -6.06 -20.93 6.86
C ALA A 68 -7.17 -19.89 7.01
N TYR A 69 -7.01 -18.71 6.41
CA TYR A 69 -8.06 -17.70 6.39
C TYR A 69 -9.30 -18.15 5.61
N ALA A 70 -9.17 -19.04 4.61
CA ALA A 70 -10.29 -19.52 3.80
C ALA A 70 -11.23 -20.44 4.59
N THR A 71 -10.73 -21.12 5.63
CA THR A 71 -11.50 -22.03 6.48
C THR A 71 -11.85 -21.43 7.84
N THR A 72 -11.28 -20.27 8.18
CA THR A 72 -11.57 -19.56 9.43
C THR A 72 -12.90 -18.82 9.32
N PRO A 73 -13.80 -18.89 10.32
CA PRO A 73 -15.08 -18.18 10.24
C PRO A 73 -14.87 -16.65 10.22
N PRO A 74 -15.73 -15.89 9.50
CA PRO A 74 -15.52 -14.46 9.25
C PRO A 74 -15.35 -13.59 10.51
N HIS A 75 -16.07 -13.89 11.58
CA HIS A 75 -16.01 -13.12 12.83
C HIS A 75 -14.63 -13.24 13.52
N LEU A 76 -13.98 -14.41 13.46
CA LEU A 76 -12.63 -14.59 13.98
C LEU A 76 -11.60 -13.82 13.15
N LEU A 77 -11.77 -13.79 11.82
CA LEU A 77 -10.90 -12.99 10.93
C LEU A 77 -11.03 -11.51 11.25
N TRP A 78 -12.26 -11.02 11.45
CA TRP A 78 -12.52 -9.64 11.85
C TRP A 78 -11.82 -9.31 13.18
N TRP A 79 -11.98 -10.17 14.19
CA TRP A 79 -11.33 -9.98 15.49
C TRP A 79 -9.81 -10.03 15.41
N ARG A 80 -9.24 -10.98 14.65
CA ARG A 80 -7.80 -11.07 14.40
C ARG A 80 -7.27 -9.79 13.75
N ARG A 81 -7.96 -9.28 12.72
CA ARG A 81 -7.59 -8.02 12.05
C ARG A 81 -7.68 -6.83 13.00
N MET A 82 -8.74 -6.74 13.79
CA MET A 82 -8.89 -5.65 14.76
C MET A 82 -7.77 -5.68 15.80
N ARG A 83 -7.42 -6.84 16.35
CA ARG A 83 -6.32 -7.02 17.32
C ARG A 83 -4.96 -6.58 16.80
N VAL A 84 -4.68 -6.71 15.50
CA VAL A 84 -3.43 -6.21 14.90
C VAL A 84 -3.34 -4.69 15.03
N HIS A 85 -4.47 -4.00 14.85
CA HIS A 85 -4.57 -2.54 14.94
C HIS A 85 -4.76 -2.01 16.37
N LEU A 86 -5.02 -2.86 17.37
CA LEU A 86 -5.07 -2.48 18.80
C LEU A 86 -3.66 -2.23 19.36
N THR A 87 -2.98 -1.22 18.83
CA THR A 87 -1.65 -0.78 19.24
C THR A 87 -1.52 0.73 19.03
N PRO A 88 -0.82 1.47 19.90
CA PRO A 88 -0.60 2.91 19.72
C PRO A 88 0.16 3.23 18.43
N HIS A 89 0.87 2.25 17.85
CA HIS A 89 1.58 2.38 16.57
C HIS A 89 0.67 2.28 15.34
N SER A 90 -0.61 1.92 15.50
CA SER A 90 -1.49 1.77 14.33
C SER A 90 -2.13 3.09 13.94
N VAL A 91 -1.87 3.54 12.70
CA VAL A 91 -2.52 4.71 12.11
C VAL A 91 -4.05 4.66 12.16
N HIS A 92 -4.66 3.48 12.00
CA HIS A 92 -6.11 3.33 12.11
C HIS A 92 -6.63 3.55 13.54
N MET A 93 -5.93 3.02 14.55
CA MET A 93 -6.28 3.24 15.95
C MET A 93 -6.10 4.72 16.34
N GLN A 94 -4.98 5.33 15.95
CA GLN A 94 -4.72 6.74 16.16
C GLN A 94 -5.82 7.61 15.54
N ASN A 95 -6.21 7.32 14.29
CA ASN A 95 -7.30 8.02 13.60
C ASN A 95 -8.66 7.84 14.29
N ALA A 96 -8.97 6.62 14.76
CA ALA A 96 -10.21 6.33 15.47
C ALA A 96 -10.28 7.06 16.82
N LEU A 97 -9.18 7.05 17.58
CA LEU A 97 -9.09 7.76 18.87
C LEU A 97 -9.18 9.27 18.67
N ARG A 98 -8.52 9.82 17.64
CA ARG A 98 -8.65 11.24 17.26
C ARG A 98 -10.10 11.59 16.95
N LEU A 99 -10.78 10.76 16.16
CA LEU A 99 -12.19 10.99 15.82
C LEU A 99 -13.07 10.97 17.06
N ALA A 100 -12.88 9.98 17.94
CA ALA A 100 -13.62 9.85 19.18
C ALA A 100 -13.40 11.07 20.10
N ALA A 101 -12.15 11.50 20.27
CA ALA A 101 -11.81 12.67 21.07
C ALA A 101 -12.38 13.96 20.47
N ALA A 102 -12.28 14.16 19.15
CA ALA A 102 -12.85 15.33 18.47
C ALA A 102 -14.37 15.42 18.66
N LEU A 103 -15.07 14.28 18.52
CA LEU A 103 -16.51 14.22 18.72
C LEU A 103 -16.91 14.41 20.18
N ALA A 104 -16.14 13.88 21.13
CA ALA A 104 -16.36 14.12 22.55
C ALA A 104 -16.20 15.61 22.87
N CYS A 105 -15.14 16.25 22.38
CA CYS A 105 -14.94 17.71 22.52
C CYS A 105 -16.09 18.50 21.86
N ALA A 106 -16.50 18.15 20.65
CA ALA A 106 -17.65 18.77 19.98
C ALA A 106 -18.93 18.66 20.82
N ARG A 107 -19.21 17.48 21.37
CA ARG A 107 -20.38 17.26 22.23
C ARG A 107 -20.32 18.08 23.52
N LEU A 108 -19.15 18.24 24.12
CA LEU A 108 -18.95 19.07 25.31
C LEU A 108 -19.13 20.56 25.00
N VAL A 109 -18.52 21.05 23.93
CA VAL A 109 -18.64 22.46 23.49
C VAL A 109 -20.09 22.81 23.15
N VAL A 110 -20.78 21.93 22.43
CA VAL A 110 -22.22 22.07 22.14
C VAL A 110 -23.04 22.21 23.42
N GLY A 111 -22.78 21.35 24.41
CA GLY A 111 -23.52 21.37 25.67
C GLY A 111 -23.19 22.60 26.54
N ALA A 112 -21.95 23.08 26.49
CA ALA A 112 -21.51 24.24 27.27
C ALA A 112 -22.00 25.57 26.68
N LEU A 113 -22.10 25.67 25.36
CA LEU A 113 -22.54 26.87 24.64
C LEU A 113 -24.05 26.89 24.36
N ASP A 114 -24.78 25.85 24.81
CA ASP A 114 -26.21 25.65 24.55
C ASP A 114 -26.59 25.86 23.07
N LEU A 115 -25.76 25.32 22.17
CA LEU A 115 -25.94 25.53 20.74
C LEU A 115 -27.21 24.82 20.27
N ALA A 116 -28.17 25.61 19.77
CA ALA A 116 -29.31 25.10 19.06
C ALA A 116 -28.82 24.22 17.90
N HIS A 117 -29.34 22.99 17.80
CA HIS A 117 -28.96 22.03 16.75
C HIS A 117 -27.50 21.53 16.79
N GLY A 118 -26.89 21.38 17.97
CA GLY A 118 -25.48 20.98 18.09
C GLY A 118 -25.04 19.67 17.41
N PHE A 119 -25.96 18.81 16.93
CA PHE A 119 -25.59 17.72 16.02
C PHE A 119 -24.92 18.23 14.73
N TRP A 120 -25.18 19.47 14.30
CA TRP A 120 -24.52 20.11 13.17
C TRP A 120 -23.03 20.32 13.38
N VAL A 121 -22.63 20.68 14.60
CA VAL A 121 -21.23 20.81 14.98
C VAL A 121 -20.53 19.46 14.87
N LEU A 122 -21.19 18.38 15.32
CA LEU A 122 -20.65 17.02 15.19
C LEU A 122 -20.50 16.61 13.72
N LEU A 123 -21.51 16.88 12.89
CA LEU A 123 -21.45 16.63 11.44
C LEU A 123 -20.37 17.46 10.77
N ALA A 124 -20.24 18.74 11.10
CA ALA A 124 -19.18 19.60 10.58
C ALA A 124 -17.80 19.08 10.97
N THR A 125 -17.63 18.68 12.24
CA THR A 125 -16.39 18.08 12.73
C THR A 125 -16.05 16.82 11.93
N LEU A 126 -17.00 15.91 11.73
CA LEU A 126 -16.83 14.69 10.91
C LEU A 126 -16.46 14.99 9.46
N SER A 127 -17.16 15.94 8.82
CA SER A 127 -16.95 16.27 7.41
C SER A 127 -15.61 16.98 7.15
N LEU A 128 -15.15 17.79 8.10
CA LEU A 128 -13.95 18.61 7.95
C LEU A 128 -12.67 17.93 8.44
N MET A 129 -12.77 17.02 9.40
CA MET A 129 -11.59 16.37 9.95
C MET A 129 -10.89 15.54 8.85
N ARG A 130 -9.57 15.69 8.76
CA ARG A 130 -8.71 14.91 7.87
C ARG A 130 -7.66 14.16 8.69
N THR A 131 -6.97 13.21 8.05
CA THR A 131 -5.96 12.37 8.70
C THR A 131 -4.69 13.10 9.08
N SER A 132 -4.43 14.27 8.47
CA SER A 132 -3.32 15.14 8.81
C SER A 132 -3.78 16.57 9.14
N ALA A 133 -3.05 17.25 10.02
CA ALA A 133 -3.31 18.66 10.34
C ALA A 133 -3.10 19.58 9.13
N ALA A 134 -2.14 19.25 8.26
CA ALA A 134 -1.85 20.00 7.05
C ALA A 134 -3.01 19.87 6.04
N ASP A 135 -3.53 18.65 5.85
CA ASP A 135 -4.71 18.41 5.00
C ASP A 135 -5.96 19.03 5.60
N THR A 136 -6.11 19.02 6.92
CA THR A 136 -7.22 19.69 7.61
C THR A 136 -7.17 21.20 7.35
N ARG A 137 -6.00 21.83 7.46
CA ARG A 137 -5.81 23.26 7.13
C ARG A 137 -6.08 23.55 5.66
N ALA A 138 -5.58 22.72 4.75
CA ALA A 138 -5.78 22.88 3.31
C ALA A 138 -7.25 22.67 2.91
N ALA A 139 -7.96 21.77 3.59
CA ALA A 139 -9.38 21.50 3.38
C ALA A 139 -10.29 22.56 4.00
N LEU A 140 -9.84 23.24 5.07
CA LEU A 140 -10.65 24.22 5.79
C LEU A 140 -11.05 25.39 4.90
N ARG A 141 -10.14 25.96 4.12
CA ARG A 141 -10.47 27.12 3.24
C ARG A 141 -11.56 26.77 2.21
N PRO A 142 -11.41 25.73 1.35
CA PRO A 142 -12.47 25.33 0.43
C PRO A 142 -13.77 24.95 1.12
N ALA A 143 -13.70 24.32 2.30
CA ALA A 143 -14.91 23.91 2.99
C ALA A 143 -15.65 25.09 3.64
N LEU A 144 -14.94 26.08 4.19
CA LEU A 144 -15.58 27.30 4.66
C LEU A 144 -16.22 28.06 3.51
N THR A 145 -15.51 28.27 2.40
CA THR A 145 -16.06 28.97 1.24
C THR A 145 -17.24 28.21 0.63
N GLY A 146 -17.15 26.87 0.54
CA GLY A 146 -18.24 26.01 0.09
C GLY A 146 -19.45 26.05 1.00
N THR A 147 -19.27 26.01 2.32
CA THR A 147 -20.37 26.10 3.29
C THR A 147 -21.06 27.46 3.18
N VAL A 148 -20.31 28.56 3.12
CA VAL A 148 -20.87 29.91 2.99
C VAL A 148 -21.66 30.03 1.69
N ALA A 149 -21.12 29.55 0.56
CA ALA A 149 -21.81 29.56 -0.72
C ALA A 149 -23.09 28.70 -0.68
N GLY A 150 -23.02 27.50 -0.10
CA GLY A 150 -24.16 26.60 0.07
C GLY A 150 -25.24 27.19 0.99
N ALA A 151 -24.84 27.81 2.10
CA ALA A 151 -25.75 28.48 3.04
C ALA A 151 -26.42 29.71 2.41
N ALA A 152 -25.68 30.50 1.61
CA ALA A 152 -26.24 31.62 0.86
C ALA A 152 -27.27 31.16 -0.18
N ALA A 153 -26.95 30.10 -0.95
CA ALA A 153 -27.88 29.51 -1.91
C ALA A 153 -29.13 28.92 -1.21
N ALA A 154 -28.93 28.25 -0.07
CA ALA A 154 -30.02 27.71 0.73
C ALA A 154 -30.92 28.83 1.29
N ALA A 155 -30.33 29.89 1.86
CA ALA A 155 -31.07 31.05 2.36
C ALA A 155 -31.88 31.75 1.26
N LEU A 156 -31.30 31.93 0.07
CA LEU A 156 -32.02 32.48 -1.08
C LEU A 156 -33.21 31.60 -1.47
N MET A 157 -33.03 30.27 -1.47
CA MET A 157 -34.11 29.35 -1.78
C MET A 157 -35.22 29.40 -0.72
N LEU A 158 -34.86 29.41 0.56
CA LEU A 158 -35.83 29.53 1.66
C LEU A 158 -36.64 30.84 1.56
N TYR A 159 -35.98 31.95 1.21
CA TYR A 159 -36.64 33.25 1.02
C TYR A 159 -37.60 33.26 -0.18
N VAL A 160 -37.19 32.69 -1.32
CA VAL A 160 -38.00 32.70 -2.56
C VAL A 160 -39.15 31.70 -2.51
N VAL A 161 -38.90 30.48 -2.01
CA VAL A 161 -39.89 29.38 -2.02
C VAL A 161 -40.82 29.46 -0.81
N GLY A 162 -40.32 29.91 0.33
CA GLY A 162 -41.05 29.95 1.60
C GLY A 162 -41.34 28.56 2.16
N ASP A 163 -42.38 28.48 2.99
CA ASP A 163 -42.79 27.26 3.72
C ASP A 163 -43.57 26.28 2.83
N ARG A 164 -42.90 25.74 1.81
CA ARG A 164 -43.48 24.77 0.86
C ARG A 164 -42.67 23.46 0.87
N PRO A 165 -42.87 22.57 1.86
CA PRO A 165 -42.06 21.36 2.06
C PRO A 165 -41.99 20.46 0.82
N VAL A 166 -43.08 20.39 0.04
CA VAL A 166 -43.16 19.60 -1.20
C VAL A 166 -42.13 20.05 -2.24
N VAL A 167 -41.83 21.35 -2.34
CA VAL A 167 -40.84 21.86 -3.31
C VAL A 167 -39.45 21.35 -2.95
N TYR A 168 -39.08 21.38 -1.67
CA TYR A 168 -37.80 20.88 -1.19
C TYR A 168 -37.70 19.35 -1.35
N ALA A 169 -38.78 18.62 -1.08
CA ALA A 169 -38.84 17.16 -1.25
C ALA A 169 -38.61 16.73 -2.71
N VAL A 170 -39.25 17.42 -3.67
CA VAL A 170 -39.09 17.14 -5.11
C VAL A 170 -37.72 17.56 -5.61
N ALA A 171 -37.18 18.69 -5.15
CA ALA A 171 -35.90 19.20 -5.59
C ALA A 171 -34.69 18.45 -4.97
N LEU A 172 -34.85 17.86 -3.78
CA LEU A 172 -33.81 17.12 -3.06
C LEU A 172 -33.09 16.04 -3.90
N PRO A 173 -33.75 15.09 -4.59
CA PRO A 173 -33.06 14.09 -5.40
C PRO A 173 -32.23 14.70 -6.53
N PHE A 174 -32.67 15.81 -7.14
CA PHE A 174 -31.90 16.52 -8.15
C PHE A 174 -30.67 17.22 -7.56
N VAL A 175 -30.82 17.83 -6.39
CA VAL A 175 -29.69 18.44 -5.65
C VAL A 175 -28.69 17.38 -5.21
N MET A 176 -29.15 16.21 -4.75
CA MET A 176 -28.27 15.10 -4.41
C MET A 176 -27.55 14.56 -5.65
N PHE A 177 -28.29 14.34 -6.74
CA PHE A 177 -27.70 13.86 -7.98
C PHE A 177 -26.63 14.84 -8.49
N THR A 178 -26.96 16.12 -8.67
CA THR A 178 -26.02 17.14 -9.16
C THR A 178 -24.85 17.36 -8.19
N GLY A 179 -25.14 17.46 -6.90
CA GLY A 179 -24.16 17.70 -5.85
C GLY A 179 -23.11 16.59 -5.72
N PHE A 180 -23.55 15.33 -5.69
CA PHE A 180 -22.66 14.18 -5.46
C PHE A 180 -22.06 13.61 -6.75
N THR A 181 -22.69 13.75 -7.91
CA THR A 181 -22.09 13.30 -9.19
C THR A 181 -21.08 14.31 -9.75
N ALA A 182 -21.31 15.61 -9.59
CA ALA A 182 -20.37 16.65 -10.03
C ALA A 182 -19.25 16.94 -9.01
N GLY A 183 -19.24 16.23 -7.87
CA GLY A 183 -18.28 16.40 -6.77
C GLY A 183 -16.80 16.23 -7.14
N PRO A 184 -16.40 15.11 -7.79
CA PRO A 184 -15.00 14.86 -8.09
C PRO A 184 -14.30 15.93 -8.97
N PRO A 185 -14.92 16.47 -10.04
CA PRO A 185 -14.28 17.51 -10.86
C PRO A 185 -14.33 18.93 -10.26
N LEU A 186 -15.35 19.26 -9.45
CA LEU A 186 -15.53 20.62 -8.91
C LEU A 186 -14.83 20.85 -7.55
N GLY A 187 -14.28 19.79 -6.96
CA GLY A 187 -13.41 19.86 -5.80
C GLY A 187 -14.13 19.96 -4.44
N PRO A 188 -13.36 20.06 -3.34
CA PRO A 188 -13.88 19.92 -1.98
C PRO A 188 -14.90 21.00 -1.56
N GLY A 189 -14.77 22.22 -2.08
CA GLY A 189 -15.69 23.31 -1.77
C GLY A 189 -17.09 23.08 -2.34
N TRP A 190 -17.17 22.53 -3.56
CA TRP A 190 -18.45 22.15 -4.16
C TRP A 190 -19.15 21.07 -3.35
N MET A 191 -18.43 20.01 -2.95
CA MET A 191 -19.01 18.94 -2.13
C MET A 191 -19.58 19.49 -0.81
N GLN A 192 -18.90 20.45 -0.20
CA GLN A 192 -19.36 21.09 1.03
C GLN A 192 -20.59 21.98 0.80
N ALA A 193 -20.64 22.72 -0.31
CA ALA A 193 -21.79 23.53 -0.70
C ALA A 193 -23.03 22.64 -0.96
N ALA A 194 -22.85 21.58 -1.76
CA ALA A 194 -23.88 20.60 -2.06
C ALA A 194 -24.39 19.90 -0.80
N PHE A 195 -23.48 19.48 0.08
CA PHE A 195 -23.84 18.87 1.36
C PHE A 195 -24.69 19.81 2.22
N THR A 196 -24.30 21.10 2.29
CA THR A 196 -25.06 22.12 3.01
C THR A 196 -26.47 22.28 2.45
N LEU A 197 -26.61 22.31 1.11
CA LEU A 197 -27.90 22.45 0.44
C LEU A 197 -28.81 21.23 0.67
N VAL A 198 -28.28 20.02 0.55
CA VAL A 198 -28.99 18.76 0.84
C VAL A 198 -29.56 18.79 2.26
N ILE A 199 -28.73 19.17 3.22
CA ILE A 199 -29.08 19.28 4.63
C ILE A 199 -30.25 20.24 4.83
N VAL A 200 -30.16 21.46 4.29
CA VAL A 200 -31.20 22.47 4.48
C VAL A 200 -32.51 21.99 3.83
N PHE A 201 -32.45 21.34 2.67
CA PHE A 201 -33.63 20.81 1.99
C PHE A 201 -34.31 19.69 2.77
N VAL A 202 -33.54 18.85 3.47
CA VAL A 202 -34.10 17.83 4.37
C VAL A 202 -34.82 18.50 5.55
N PHE A 203 -34.22 19.51 6.18
CA PHE A 203 -34.82 20.16 7.35
C PHE A 203 -36.01 21.06 7.00
N ALA A 204 -36.00 21.71 5.84
CA ALA A 204 -37.14 22.48 5.33
C ALA A 204 -38.41 21.62 5.11
N GLN A 205 -38.30 20.30 5.19
CA GLN A 205 -39.44 19.36 5.18
C GLN A 205 -39.94 19.00 6.58
N LEU A 206 -39.13 19.19 7.63
CA LEU A 206 -39.40 18.73 9.00
C LEU A 206 -39.88 19.84 9.93
N SER A 207 -39.51 21.09 9.66
CA SER A 207 -39.87 22.27 10.45
C SER A 207 -40.10 23.47 9.57
N ALA A 208 -40.86 24.46 10.06
CA ALA A 208 -41.11 25.71 9.37
C ALA A 208 -39.78 26.37 8.92
N ALA A 209 -39.77 26.87 7.69
CA ALA A 209 -38.59 27.46 7.07
C ALA A 209 -38.18 28.77 7.79
N ASP A 210 -37.12 28.71 8.62
CA ASP A 210 -36.52 29.88 9.25
C ASP A 210 -35.13 30.16 8.62
N TRP A 211 -34.88 31.40 8.21
CA TRP A 211 -33.59 31.81 7.65
C TRP A 211 -32.45 31.67 8.67
N ARG A 212 -32.77 31.67 9.97
CA ARG A 212 -31.82 31.42 11.06
C ARG A 212 -31.17 30.04 11.01
N LEU A 213 -31.76 29.08 10.28
CA LEU A 213 -31.13 27.78 10.01
C LEU A 213 -29.79 27.93 9.27
N SER A 214 -29.73 28.86 8.32
CA SER A 214 -28.53 29.09 7.51
C SER A 214 -27.42 29.80 8.30
N GLU A 215 -27.78 30.70 9.22
CA GLU A 215 -26.84 31.37 10.12
C GLU A 215 -26.22 30.38 11.12
N ALA A 216 -27.07 29.58 11.77
CA ALA A 216 -26.63 28.53 12.69
C ALA A 216 -25.63 27.59 12.00
N ARG A 217 -25.88 27.24 10.73
CA ARG A 217 -25.01 26.34 9.97
C ARG A 217 -23.61 26.90 9.74
N ILE A 218 -23.47 28.20 9.48
CA ILE A 218 -22.16 28.83 9.30
C ILE A 218 -21.39 28.77 10.62
N LEU A 219 -22.04 29.11 11.74
CA LEU A 219 -21.44 29.02 13.07
C LEU A 219 -21.03 27.59 13.41
N ASP A 220 -21.88 26.60 13.16
CA ASP A 220 -21.60 25.19 13.44
C ASP A 220 -20.40 24.66 12.65
N VAL A 221 -20.24 25.12 11.41
CA VAL A 221 -19.09 24.75 10.57
C VAL A 221 -17.82 25.43 11.04
N LEU A 222 -17.89 26.68 11.51
CA LEU A 222 -16.74 27.36 12.12
C LEU A 222 -16.31 26.64 13.41
N VAL A 223 -17.25 26.31 14.29
CA VAL A 223 -16.97 25.59 15.54
C VAL A 223 -16.45 24.18 15.25
N GLY A 224 -17.12 23.41 14.39
CA GLY A 224 -16.69 22.07 14.01
C GLY A 224 -15.34 22.07 13.27
N GLY A 225 -15.08 23.10 12.46
CA GLY A 225 -13.80 23.31 11.79
C GLY A 225 -12.67 23.64 12.76
N ALA A 226 -12.93 24.52 13.73
CA ALA A 226 -11.97 24.85 14.79
C ALA A 226 -11.62 23.60 15.62
N ILE A 227 -12.63 22.82 16.03
CA ILE A 227 -12.44 21.56 16.75
C ILE A 227 -11.66 20.57 15.89
N GLY A 228 -11.99 20.44 14.60
CA GLY A 228 -11.25 19.59 13.67
C GLY A 228 -9.78 19.98 13.53
N VAL A 229 -9.47 21.27 13.46
CA VAL A 229 -8.09 21.78 13.40
C VAL A 229 -7.35 21.51 14.71
N VAL A 230 -7.97 21.81 15.85
CA VAL A 230 -7.40 21.60 17.19
C VAL A 230 -7.14 20.11 17.42
N ALA A 231 -8.11 19.25 17.11
CA ALA A 231 -7.94 17.79 17.19
C ALA A 231 -6.88 17.28 16.21
N GLY A 232 -6.81 17.83 14.99
CA GLY A 232 -5.77 17.50 14.02
C GLY A 232 -4.36 17.89 14.49
N LEU A 233 -4.23 19.04 15.16
CA LEU A 233 -2.96 19.56 15.71
C LEU A 233 -2.49 18.79 16.95
N LEU A 234 -3.40 18.54 17.91
CA LEU A 234 -3.09 17.86 19.17
C LEU A 234 -2.84 16.37 18.98
N ALA A 235 -3.49 15.74 18.00
CA ALA A 235 -3.34 14.31 17.81
C ALA A 235 -1.97 13.93 17.24
N TRP A 236 -1.36 14.70 16.32
CA TRP A 236 -0.08 14.30 15.73
C TRP A 236 0.74 15.42 15.07
N PRO A 237 1.83 15.93 15.69
CA PRO A 237 2.69 16.94 15.07
C PRO A 237 3.58 16.39 13.93
N ARG A 238 3.78 15.06 13.84
CA ARG A 238 4.70 14.43 12.86
C ARG A 238 4.07 14.03 11.50
N GLY A 239 2.75 14.15 11.34
CA GLY A 239 2.02 13.80 10.10
C GLY A 239 2.12 12.32 9.68
N GLY A 240 1.38 11.92 8.62
CA GLY A 240 1.38 10.53 8.12
C GLY A 240 2.74 10.04 7.61
N ARG A 241 3.63 10.96 7.21
CA ARG A 241 4.99 10.64 6.77
C ARG A 241 5.93 10.26 7.92
N GLY A 242 5.76 10.87 9.10
CA GLY A 242 6.52 10.50 10.29
C GLY A 242 6.14 9.11 10.80
N GLU A 243 4.85 8.76 10.73
CA GLU A 243 4.37 7.41 11.06
C GLU A 243 4.84 6.38 10.03
N LEU A 244 4.73 6.68 8.73
CA LEU A 244 5.21 5.81 7.66
C LEU A 244 6.69 5.48 7.81
N GLY A 245 7.54 6.48 8.05
CA GLY A 245 8.98 6.27 8.22
C GLY A 245 9.31 5.34 9.37
N ARG A 246 8.65 5.51 10.52
CA ARG A 246 8.82 4.63 11.68
C ARG A 246 8.31 3.23 11.40
N ASP A 247 7.09 3.08 10.92
CA ASP A 247 6.48 1.76 10.70
C ASP A 247 7.25 0.96 9.63
N MET A 248 7.79 1.63 8.62
CA MET A 248 8.63 1.00 7.61
C MET A 248 10.00 0.58 8.17
N ALA A 249 10.62 1.42 8.99
CA ALA A 249 11.89 1.09 9.64
C ALA A 249 11.72 -0.06 10.65
N ASP A 250 10.65 -0.04 11.45
CA ASP A 250 10.29 -1.12 12.37
C ASP A 250 10.02 -2.42 11.59
N PHE A 251 9.30 -2.34 10.46
CA PHE A 251 9.06 -3.49 9.60
C PHE A 251 10.36 -4.09 9.05
N LEU A 252 11.26 -3.29 8.49
CA LEU A 252 12.55 -3.78 7.99
C LEU A 252 13.42 -4.35 9.12
N THR A 253 13.37 -3.76 10.33
CA THR A 253 14.08 -4.28 11.50
C THR A 253 13.58 -5.67 11.89
N GLU A 254 12.27 -5.87 11.94
CA GLU A 254 11.67 -7.19 12.19
C GLU A 254 11.95 -8.18 11.06
N CYS A 255 12.01 -7.74 9.80
CA CYS A 255 12.45 -8.55 8.67
C CYS A 255 13.90 -9.03 8.82
N ALA A 256 14.82 -8.18 9.28
CA ALA A 256 16.21 -8.57 9.52
C ALA A 256 16.34 -9.64 10.62
N VAL A 257 15.48 -9.61 11.63
CA VAL A 257 15.38 -10.66 12.67
C VAL A 257 14.78 -11.94 12.07
N ALA A 258 13.65 -11.82 11.37
CA ALA A 258 12.94 -12.97 10.81
C ALA A 258 13.78 -13.72 9.76
N GLY A 259 14.51 -13.01 8.88
CA GLY A 259 15.39 -13.62 7.89
C GLY A 259 16.48 -14.47 8.54
N ARG A 260 17.16 -13.94 9.57
CA ARG A 260 18.16 -14.70 10.35
C ARG A 260 17.55 -15.88 11.07
N ALA A 261 16.39 -15.71 11.69
CA ALA A 261 15.70 -16.78 12.40
C ALA A 261 15.35 -17.93 11.45
N VAL A 262 14.73 -17.63 10.30
CA VAL A 262 14.34 -18.65 9.30
C VAL A 262 15.55 -19.37 8.72
N THR A 263 16.66 -18.68 8.45
CA THR A 263 17.89 -19.34 7.99
C THR A 263 18.55 -20.20 9.07
N ALA A 264 18.53 -19.76 10.33
CA ALA A 264 19.06 -20.55 11.45
C ALA A 264 18.26 -21.86 11.67
N LEU A 265 16.94 -21.84 11.42
CA LEU A 265 16.10 -23.05 11.47
C LEU A 265 16.55 -24.15 10.50
N LEU A 266 17.28 -23.80 9.44
CA LEU A 266 17.73 -24.77 8.44
C LEU A 266 18.90 -25.64 8.96
N GLY A 267 19.65 -25.18 9.97
CA GLY A 267 20.88 -25.81 10.43
C GLY A 267 20.83 -26.47 11.81
N ASP A 268 19.74 -26.32 12.57
CA ASP A 268 19.68 -26.77 13.98
C ASP A 268 18.53 -27.77 14.25
N ASP A 269 18.90 -28.96 14.74
CA ASP A 269 18.01 -30.05 15.15
C ASP A 269 17.17 -29.73 16.40
N ARG A 270 17.65 -28.81 17.26
CA ARG A 270 16.95 -28.42 18.49
C ARG A 270 15.79 -27.46 18.20
N PHE A 271 15.91 -26.65 17.16
CA PHE A 271 14.89 -25.67 16.79
C PHE A 271 13.68 -26.26 16.06
N GLN A 272 13.79 -27.46 15.46
CA GLN A 272 12.63 -28.23 15.00
C GLN A 272 11.66 -28.56 16.15
N ARG A 273 12.18 -28.75 17.36
CA ARG A 273 11.39 -28.91 18.59
C ARG A 273 10.84 -27.57 19.09
N GLU A 274 11.54 -26.45 18.95
CA GLU A 274 11.04 -25.10 19.26
C GLU A 274 10.12 -24.49 18.19
N ARG A 275 9.99 -25.09 17.01
CA ARG A 275 8.90 -24.83 16.03
C ARG A 275 7.50 -25.01 16.66
N SER A 276 7.44 -25.68 17.82
CA SER A 276 6.26 -25.79 18.69
C SER A 276 6.03 -24.59 19.63
N GLN A 277 7.01 -23.70 19.83
CA GLN A 277 6.94 -22.55 20.75
C GLN A 277 6.50 -21.23 20.08
N GLY A 278 6.72 -21.03 18.77
CA GLY A 278 6.23 -19.85 18.06
C GLY A 278 6.62 -19.73 16.58
N ASP A 279 5.85 -18.95 15.83
CA ASP A 279 6.11 -18.63 14.41
C ASP A 279 7.12 -17.47 14.28
N PRO A 280 8.33 -17.70 13.73
CA PRO A 280 9.40 -16.69 13.66
C PRO A 280 9.05 -15.51 12.75
N LEU A 281 8.08 -15.68 11.84
CA LEU A 281 7.63 -14.62 10.94
C LEU A 281 6.53 -13.74 11.56
N ARG A 282 5.96 -14.14 12.70
CA ARG A 282 4.83 -13.43 13.31
C ARG A 282 5.12 -11.95 13.61
N PRO A 283 6.26 -11.56 14.20
CA PRO A 283 6.59 -10.15 14.40
C PRO A 283 6.68 -9.37 13.08
N ALA A 284 7.42 -9.92 12.10
CA ALA A 284 7.57 -9.30 10.78
C ALA A 284 6.23 -9.16 10.03
N ARG A 285 5.35 -10.16 10.06
CA ARG A 285 3.98 -10.06 9.49
C ARG A 285 3.15 -8.99 10.17
N ARG A 286 3.23 -8.90 11.50
CA ARG A 286 2.50 -7.86 12.25
C ARG A 286 3.00 -6.46 11.84
N ALA A 287 4.32 -6.27 11.77
CA ALA A 287 4.91 -5.01 11.34
C ALA A 287 4.58 -4.71 9.87
N MET A 288 4.55 -5.72 8.98
CA MET A 288 4.11 -5.60 7.60
C MET A 288 2.69 -5.03 7.50
N TYR A 289 1.72 -5.56 8.26
CA TYR A 289 0.35 -5.06 8.25
C TYR A 289 0.23 -3.60 8.71
N LEU A 290 1.04 -3.19 9.69
CA LEU A 290 1.08 -1.80 10.14
C LEU A 290 1.70 -0.89 9.08
N ALA A 291 2.85 -1.28 8.51
CA ALA A 291 3.53 -0.55 7.44
C ALA A 291 2.65 -0.41 6.19
N GLU A 292 1.91 -1.46 5.81
CA GLU A 292 0.95 -1.42 4.69
C GLU A 292 -0.21 -0.48 4.96
N ALA A 293 -0.76 -0.49 6.17
CA ALA A 293 -1.82 0.44 6.56
C ALA A 293 -1.35 1.90 6.51
N SER A 294 -0.13 2.16 7.00
CA SER A 294 0.49 3.49 6.97
C SER A 294 0.84 3.93 5.56
N TYR A 295 1.30 3.02 4.71
CA TYR A 295 1.55 3.28 3.29
C TYR A 295 0.26 3.57 2.52
N ALA A 296 -0.82 2.80 2.79
CA ALA A 296 -2.13 3.05 2.18
C ALA A 296 -2.69 4.42 2.60
N GLN A 297 -2.56 4.80 3.87
CA GLN A 297 -2.94 6.14 4.31
C GLN A 297 -2.10 7.22 3.61
N TYR A 298 -0.78 7.05 3.54
CA TYR A 298 0.12 7.98 2.84
C TYR A 298 -0.31 8.22 1.38
N LEU A 299 -0.71 7.17 0.65
CA LEU A 299 -1.20 7.29 -0.74
C LEU A 299 -2.51 8.08 -0.87
N THR A 300 -3.30 8.17 0.19
CA THR A 300 -4.56 8.92 0.21
C THR A 300 -4.41 10.37 0.66
N GLU A 301 -3.29 10.73 1.29
CA GLU A 301 -2.98 12.10 1.72
C GLU A 301 -2.51 12.97 0.53
N ARG A 302 -3.25 14.06 0.26
CA ARG A 302 -3.08 14.89 -0.96
C ARG A 302 -1.78 15.69 -1.01
N MET A 303 -1.11 15.88 0.12
CA MET A 303 0.12 16.68 0.23
C MET A 303 1.36 16.06 -0.46
N TYR A 304 1.32 14.78 -0.87
CA TYR A 304 2.50 14.09 -1.43
C TYR A 304 2.43 13.82 -2.94
N HIS A 305 1.52 14.47 -3.66
CA HIS A 305 1.40 14.33 -5.11
C HIS A 305 2.60 14.85 -5.92
N GLU A 306 3.58 15.53 -5.29
CA GLU A 306 4.77 16.01 -6.01
C GLU A 306 5.73 14.88 -6.41
N ARG A 307 5.68 13.70 -5.76
CA ARG A 307 6.19 12.38 -6.20
C ARG A 307 5.99 11.37 -5.06
N PRO A 308 5.35 10.20 -5.27
CA PRO A 308 5.57 9.07 -4.37
C PRO A 308 7.07 8.80 -4.36
N GLU A 309 7.71 8.94 -3.21
CA GLU A 309 9.14 8.72 -3.16
C GLU A 309 9.39 7.23 -3.40
N ALA A 310 10.02 6.89 -4.53
CA ALA A 310 10.21 5.52 -5.00
C ALA A 310 10.80 4.58 -3.92
N HIS A 311 11.50 5.15 -2.93
CA HIS A 311 12.08 4.41 -1.81
C HIS A 311 11.03 3.81 -0.85
N TRP A 312 9.84 4.40 -0.66
CA TRP A 312 8.80 3.79 0.19
C TRP A 312 8.28 2.48 -0.42
N GLY A 313 8.05 2.49 -1.74
CA GLY A 313 7.67 1.30 -2.49
C GLY A 313 8.79 0.24 -2.48
N ALA A 314 10.05 0.66 -2.63
CA ALA A 314 11.21 -0.24 -2.56
C ALA A 314 11.41 -0.84 -1.17
N ALA A 315 11.24 -0.07 -0.10
CA ALA A 315 11.31 -0.55 1.27
C ALA A 315 10.22 -1.60 1.55
N LEU A 316 8.98 -1.31 1.15
CA LEU A 316 7.87 -2.24 1.30
C LEU A 316 8.11 -3.53 0.49
N ALA A 317 8.62 -3.41 -0.74
CA ALA A 317 8.98 -4.55 -1.57
C ALA A 317 10.07 -5.41 -0.92
N THR A 318 11.11 -4.79 -0.35
CA THR A 318 12.19 -5.47 0.37
C THR A 318 11.65 -6.29 1.53
N GLY A 319 10.83 -5.68 2.40
CA GLY A 319 10.26 -6.39 3.55
C GLY A 319 9.32 -7.52 3.13
N ARG A 320 8.50 -7.31 2.08
CA ARG A 320 7.66 -8.36 1.49
C ARG A 320 8.49 -9.50 0.90
N ALA A 321 9.63 -9.21 0.26
CA ALA A 321 10.53 -10.24 -0.25
C ALA A 321 11.11 -11.12 0.88
N VAL A 322 11.40 -10.52 2.04
CA VAL A 322 11.79 -11.29 3.23
C VAL A 322 10.64 -12.17 3.71
N VAL A 323 9.47 -11.59 3.98
CA VAL A 323 8.34 -12.32 4.57
C VAL A 323 7.84 -13.42 3.63
N HIS A 324 7.48 -13.08 2.40
CA HIS A 324 6.91 -14.04 1.46
C HIS A 324 7.95 -15.02 0.92
N GLY A 325 9.22 -14.60 0.77
CA GLY A 325 10.29 -15.53 0.38
C GLY A 325 10.55 -16.58 1.47
N ALA A 326 10.54 -16.18 2.75
CA ALA A 326 10.61 -17.12 3.87
C ALA A 326 9.38 -18.05 3.92
N GLU A 327 8.17 -17.54 3.71
CA GLU A 327 6.95 -18.35 3.66
C GLU A 327 6.99 -19.39 2.55
N LEU A 328 7.37 -18.97 1.34
CA LEU A 328 7.56 -19.85 0.19
C LEU A 328 8.61 -20.92 0.50
N LEU A 329 9.74 -20.55 1.09
CA LEU A 329 10.79 -21.49 1.43
C LEU A 329 10.32 -22.55 2.44
N LEU A 330 9.65 -22.11 3.51
CA LEU A 330 9.10 -23.00 4.54
C LEU A 330 7.97 -23.89 4.01
N MET A 331 7.21 -23.42 3.02
CA MET A 331 6.16 -24.16 2.34
C MET A 331 6.73 -25.21 1.37
N THR A 332 7.67 -24.82 0.52
CA THR A 332 8.18 -25.65 -0.58
C THR A 332 9.13 -26.75 -0.11
N HIS A 333 9.87 -26.52 0.99
CA HIS A 333 10.90 -27.45 1.47
C HIS A 333 10.51 -28.18 2.76
N GLN A 334 9.22 -28.37 3.03
CA GLN A 334 8.74 -29.02 4.27
C GLN A 334 9.40 -30.37 4.58
N GLU A 335 9.63 -31.20 3.55
CA GLU A 335 10.26 -32.51 3.72
C GLU A 335 11.76 -32.40 4.00
N SER A 336 12.48 -31.58 3.23
CA SER A 336 13.91 -31.29 3.42
C SER A 336 14.20 -30.68 4.78
N LEU A 337 13.25 -29.90 5.31
CA LEU A 337 13.30 -29.31 6.64
C LEU A 337 13.13 -30.33 7.76
N ARG A 338 12.80 -31.60 7.53
CA ARG A 338 12.70 -32.60 8.63
C ARG A 338 14.06 -33.00 9.20
N ALA A 339 15.13 -32.80 8.44
CA ALA A 339 16.50 -33.08 8.85
C ALA A 339 17.35 -31.82 8.69
N PRO A 340 18.26 -31.51 9.64
CA PRO A 340 19.07 -30.30 9.60
C PRO A 340 20.05 -30.36 8.43
N LEU A 341 20.39 -29.20 7.90
CA LEU A 341 21.46 -29.07 6.92
C LEU A 341 22.81 -29.44 7.55
N PRO A 342 23.75 -29.95 6.75
CA PRO A 342 25.13 -30.15 7.20
C PRO A 342 25.73 -28.83 7.74
N PRO A 343 26.60 -28.90 8.76
CA PRO A 343 27.05 -27.72 9.51
C PRO A 343 27.81 -26.70 8.65
N GLY A 344 28.57 -27.16 7.65
CA GLY A 344 29.34 -26.28 6.75
C GLY A 344 28.46 -25.36 5.90
N PRO A 345 27.53 -25.90 5.09
CA PRO A 345 26.54 -25.11 4.36
C PRO A 345 25.59 -24.31 5.25
N ALA A 346 25.15 -24.87 6.38
CA ALA A 346 24.31 -24.16 7.34
C ALA A 346 24.98 -22.89 7.91
N ALA A 347 26.25 -22.99 8.30
CA ALA A 347 27.04 -21.85 8.73
C ALA A 347 27.27 -20.82 7.61
N ALA A 348 27.39 -21.28 6.36
CA ALA A 348 27.51 -20.41 5.19
C ALA A 348 26.26 -19.54 5.01
N LEU A 349 25.10 -20.18 5.00
CA LEU A 349 23.80 -19.52 4.84
C LEU A 349 23.51 -18.58 6.01
N THR A 350 23.85 -18.99 7.25
CA THR A 350 23.68 -18.14 8.43
C THR A 350 24.56 -16.88 8.35
N GLY A 351 25.80 -17.02 7.86
CA GLY A 351 26.68 -15.88 7.60
C GLY A 351 26.10 -14.93 6.54
N LEU A 352 25.61 -15.47 5.43
CA LEU A 352 24.94 -14.70 4.38
C LEU A 352 23.69 -13.99 4.91
N ALA A 353 22.85 -14.67 5.68
CA ALA A 353 21.66 -14.07 6.30
C ALA A 353 22.04 -12.94 7.28
N GLY A 354 23.17 -13.05 7.98
CA GLY A 354 23.72 -11.97 8.79
C GLY A 354 24.09 -10.73 7.98
N GLN A 355 24.74 -10.92 6.82
CA GLN A 355 25.10 -9.82 5.91
C GLN A 355 23.84 -9.18 5.30
N VAL A 356 22.88 -9.99 4.85
CA VAL A 356 21.61 -9.52 4.29
C VAL A 356 20.81 -8.75 5.34
N ALA A 357 20.72 -9.26 6.57
CA ALA A 357 20.08 -8.57 7.68
C ALA A 357 20.74 -7.21 7.96
N HIS A 358 22.07 -7.12 7.86
CA HIS A 358 22.78 -5.84 7.99
C HIS A 358 22.41 -4.85 6.87
N GLU A 359 22.26 -5.30 5.63
CA GLU A 359 21.78 -4.45 4.53
C GLU A 359 20.33 -3.97 4.73
N VAL A 360 19.46 -4.84 5.23
CA VAL A 360 18.06 -4.50 5.55
C VAL A 360 18.01 -3.47 6.69
N LEU A 361 18.84 -3.62 7.73
CA LEU A 361 18.94 -2.64 8.82
C LEU A 361 19.49 -1.29 8.35
N ARG A 362 20.48 -1.29 7.44
CA ARG A 362 20.94 -0.05 6.80
C ARG A 362 19.85 0.62 5.98
N ALA A 363 19.03 -0.16 5.28
CA ALA A 363 17.85 0.38 4.59
C ALA A 363 16.85 0.99 5.58
N ALA A 364 16.58 0.34 6.71
CA ALA A 364 15.73 0.88 7.77
C ALA A 364 16.25 2.21 8.32
N ASP A 365 17.53 2.30 8.64
CA ASP A 365 18.17 3.51 9.17
C ASP A 365 18.14 4.68 8.17
N SER A 366 18.30 4.40 6.88
CA SER A 366 18.21 5.41 5.82
C SER A 366 16.83 6.07 5.72
N LEU A 367 15.76 5.35 6.06
CA LEU A 367 14.39 5.88 6.06
C LEU A 367 14.13 6.82 7.24
N VAL A 368 14.82 6.60 8.36
CA VAL A 368 14.70 7.42 9.58
C VAL A 368 15.56 8.68 9.47
N THR A 369 16.79 8.54 9.00
CA THR A 369 17.77 9.63 8.94
C THR A 369 17.60 10.53 7.72
N GLY A 370 16.95 10.04 6.66
CA GLY A 370 16.85 10.77 5.38
C GLY A 370 18.22 10.98 4.72
N GLY A 371 19.18 10.09 5.01
CA GLY A 371 20.58 10.22 4.59
C GLY A 371 20.80 10.29 3.08
N PRO A 372 21.99 10.74 2.64
CA PRO A 372 22.32 10.86 1.23
C PRO A 372 22.21 9.50 0.52
N ARG A 373 21.54 9.50 -0.64
CA ARG A 373 21.33 8.29 -1.45
C ARG A 373 22.64 7.83 -2.07
N GLU A 374 22.88 6.52 -2.01
CA GLU A 374 24.11 5.94 -2.56
C GLU A 374 24.03 5.83 -4.10
N PRO A 375 25.16 6.01 -4.82
CA PRO A 375 25.24 5.76 -6.25
C PRO A 375 24.92 4.31 -6.58
N ARG A 376 24.12 4.06 -7.62
CA ARG A 376 23.69 2.70 -8.03
C ARG A 376 24.84 1.74 -8.39
N THR A 377 26.06 2.25 -8.58
CA THR A 377 27.26 1.47 -8.90
C THR A 377 27.92 0.81 -7.69
N THR A 378 27.62 1.24 -6.45
CA THR A 378 28.11 0.58 -5.22
C THR A 378 27.26 -0.64 -4.83
N VAL A 379 26.18 -0.91 -5.58
CA VAL A 379 25.02 -1.70 -5.14
C VAL A 379 25.10 -3.21 -5.40
N SER A 380 26.19 -3.75 -5.96
CA SER A 380 26.26 -5.19 -6.26
C SER A 380 27.60 -5.84 -5.91
N ARG A 381 27.59 -6.70 -4.88
CA ARG A 381 28.59 -7.75 -4.64
C ARG A 381 27.92 -9.00 -4.05
N TYR A 382 27.13 -9.71 -4.86
CA TYR A 382 26.86 -11.14 -4.60
C TYR A 382 26.90 -11.96 -5.89
N PRO A 383 28.05 -12.00 -6.61
CA PRO A 383 28.17 -12.82 -7.82
C PRO A 383 27.81 -14.29 -7.52
N ALA A 384 27.10 -14.95 -8.45
CA ALA A 384 26.76 -16.37 -8.31
C ALA A 384 27.96 -17.31 -8.41
N GLU A 385 29.00 -16.84 -9.08
CA GLU A 385 30.22 -17.59 -9.34
C GLU A 385 31.08 -17.76 -8.06
N GLU A 386 30.92 -16.85 -7.09
CA GLU A 386 31.63 -16.86 -5.80
C GLU A 386 30.78 -17.45 -4.66
N SER A 387 29.72 -18.22 -4.99
CA SER A 387 28.78 -18.74 -4.00
C SER A 387 29.44 -19.67 -2.97
N GLY A 388 29.79 -19.12 -1.81
CA GLY A 388 30.32 -19.90 -0.68
C GLY A 388 29.40 -21.02 -0.16
N PRO A 389 28.07 -20.83 -0.05
CA PRO A 389 27.16 -21.89 0.36
C PRO A 389 27.05 -23.03 -0.67
N LEU A 390 26.98 -22.71 -1.97
CA LEU A 390 26.91 -23.74 -3.02
C LEU A 390 28.24 -24.45 -3.21
N HIS A 391 29.37 -23.73 -3.21
CA HIS A 391 30.69 -24.35 -3.25
C HIS A 391 30.89 -25.31 -2.07
N ARG A 392 30.45 -24.94 -0.86
CA ARG A 392 30.49 -25.87 0.29
C ARG A 392 29.53 -27.05 0.17
N ALA A 393 28.40 -26.89 -0.51
CA ALA A 393 27.47 -27.97 -0.79
C ALA A 393 28.01 -28.93 -1.87
N SER A 394 28.75 -28.40 -2.86
CA SER A 394 29.34 -29.17 -3.96
C SER A 394 30.68 -29.80 -3.61
N ASP A 395 31.57 -29.09 -2.91
CA ASP A 395 32.91 -29.55 -2.53
C ASP A 395 32.86 -30.63 -1.43
N GLY A 396 31.77 -30.66 -0.65
CA GLY A 396 31.53 -31.62 0.44
C GLY A 396 30.79 -32.90 0.04
N HIS A 397 30.96 -33.41 -1.19
CA HIS A 397 30.16 -34.49 -1.83
C HIS A 397 30.09 -35.87 -1.11
N LEU A 398 30.46 -35.98 0.16
CA LEU A 398 30.25 -37.16 1.01
C LEU A 398 29.11 -36.91 2.00
N GLY A 399 27.85 -36.94 1.52
CA GLY A 399 26.67 -37.15 2.40
C GLY A 399 25.51 -36.15 2.34
N VAL A 400 25.51 -35.18 1.42
CA VAL A 400 24.39 -34.22 1.27
C VAL A 400 23.36 -34.73 0.25
N SER A 401 22.08 -34.72 0.61
CA SER A 401 21.00 -35.13 -0.31
C SER A 401 20.74 -34.08 -1.40
N ASP A 402 20.28 -34.49 -2.59
CA ASP A 402 19.88 -33.56 -3.66
C ASP A 402 18.83 -32.55 -3.18
N ALA A 403 17.94 -32.96 -2.28
CA ALA A 403 16.93 -32.11 -1.67
C ALA A 403 17.53 -31.00 -0.78
N HIS A 404 18.60 -31.32 -0.04
CA HIS A 404 19.35 -30.33 0.75
C HIS A 404 20.14 -29.38 -0.15
N VAL A 405 20.72 -29.86 -1.26
CA VAL A 405 21.37 -28.99 -2.25
C VAL A 405 20.37 -27.98 -2.81
N LEU A 406 19.18 -28.43 -3.23
CA LEU A 406 18.13 -27.53 -3.74
C LEU A 406 17.64 -26.54 -2.68
N LEU A 407 17.53 -26.96 -1.41
CA LEU A 407 17.20 -26.06 -0.30
C LEU A 407 18.28 -24.97 -0.13
N ILE A 408 19.57 -25.33 -0.21
CA ILE A 408 20.67 -24.37 -0.13
C ILE A 408 20.60 -23.36 -1.28
N VAL A 409 20.43 -23.84 -2.52
CA VAL A 409 20.29 -22.99 -3.71
C VAL A 409 19.12 -22.01 -3.55
N ASP A 410 17.94 -22.51 -3.19
CA ASP A 410 16.73 -21.70 -3.09
C ASP A 410 16.81 -20.69 -1.93
N THR A 411 17.44 -21.07 -0.80
CA THR A 411 17.70 -20.15 0.33
C THR A 411 18.65 -19.03 -0.07
N GLU A 412 19.73 -19.37 -0.76
CA GLU A 412 20.72 -18.40 -1.20
C GLU A 412 20.15 -17.43 -2.24
N ALA A 413 19.39 -17.93 -3.22
CA ALA A 413 18.71 -17.11 -4.21
C ALA A 413 17.72 -16.13 -3.56
N TRP A 414 16.98 -16.59 -2.53
CA TRP A 414 16.11 -15.72 -1.74
C TRP A 414 16.89 -14.62 -1.00
N LEU A 415 17.93 -14.99 -0.24
CA LEU A 415 18.74 -14.03 0.53
C LEU A 415 19.42 -12.99 -0.37
N THR A 416 19.98 -13.43 -1.51
CA THR A 416 20.61 -12.53 -2.48
C THR A 416 19.60 -11.59 -3.15
N GLY A 417 18.38 -12.08 -3.46
CA GLY A 417 17.28 -11.23 -3.94
C GLY A 417 16.87 -10.17 -2.92
N VAL A 418 16.75 -10.54 -1.64
CA VAL A 418 16.47 -9.59 -0.54
C VAL A 418 17.56 -8.54 -0.42
N ALA A 419 18.83 -8.94 -0.47
CA ALA A 419 19.95 -8.00 -0.41
C ALA A 419 19.88 -6.99 -1.57
N HIS A 420 19.57 -7.46 -2.79
CA HIS A 420 19.40 -6.59 -3.94
C HIS A 420 18.29 -5.54 -3.73
N ASP A 421 17.12 -5.95 -3.24
CA ASP A 421 16.01 -5.03 -2.97
C ASP A 421 16.32 -4.06 -1.81
N ALA A 422 17.00 -4.53 -0.76
CA ALA A 422 17.42 -3.70 0.38
C ALA A 422 18.40 -2.59 -0.05
N VAL A 423 19.26 -2.87 -1.02
CA VAL A 423 20.15 -1.84 -1.55
C VAL A 423 19.42 -0.91 -2.52
N ARG A 424 18.49 -1.42 -3.36
CA ARG A 424 17.63 -0.58 -4.21
C ARG A 424 16.84 0.46 -3.42
N THR A 425 16.45 0.13 -2.18
CA THR A 425 15.76 1.06 -1.27
C THR A 425 16.59 2.31 -0.95
N ARG A 426 17.92 2.20 -0.93
CA ARG A 426 18.87 3.29 -0.63
C ARG A 426 19.45 3.99 -1.87
N ALA A 427 19.26 3.39 -3.05
CA ALA A 427 19.81 3.91 -4.30
C ALA A 427 19.08 5.17 -4.79
N ALA A 428 19.82 6.06 -5.47
CA ALA A 428 19.21 7.19 -6.17
C ALA A 428 18.25 6.71 -7.29
N PRO A 429 17.05 7.32 -7.44
CA PRO A 429 16.14 7.01 -8.55
C PRO A 429 16.79 7.33 -9.90
N ASP A 430 16.51 6.51 -10.92
CA ASP A 430 17.10 6.70 -12.25
C ASP A 430 16.49 7.93 -12.95
N ARG A 431 17.28 8.65 -13.75
CA ARG A 431 16.76 9.73 -14.63
C ARG A 431 15.76 9.18 -15.66
N THR A 432 15.81 7.87 -15.95
CA THR A 432 14.92 7.17 -16.88
C THR A 432 13.57 6.77 -16.27
N ASP A 433 13.45 6.69 -14.93
CA ASP A 433 12.19 6.46 -14.20
C ASP A 433 11.30 7.72 -14.16
N VAL A 434 11.80 8.85 -14.66
CA VAL A 434 11.05 10.09 -14.84
C VAL A 434 10.35 10.06 -16.20
N PRO A 435 8.99 10.11 -16.26
CA PRO A 435 8.25 10.15 -17.51
C PRO A 435 8.78 11.27 -18.43
N ALA A 436 8.98 10.94 -19.71
CA ALA A 436 9.57 11.85 -20.70
C ALA A 436 8.85 13.21 -20.85
N THR A 437 7.59 13.30 -20.42
CA THR A 437 6.78 14.53 -20.40
C THR A 437 7.26 15.60 -19.43
N ARG A 438 8.27 15.32 -18.58
CA ARG A 438 8.86 16.27 -17.62
C ARG A 438 10.35 16.56 -17.86
N ARG A 439 10.90 16.19 -19.01
CA ARG A 439 12.23 16.65 -19.47
C ARG A 439 12.07 18.01 -20.16
N ALA A 440 11.85 19.06 -19.38
CA ALA A 440 12.18 20.39 -19.84
C ALA A 440 13.49 20.77 -19.15
N ASP A 441 14.61 20.45 -19.78
CA ASP A 441 15.82 21.19 -19.47
C ASP A 441 15.54 22.64 -19.92
N PRO A 442 15.79 23.66 -19.07
CA PRO A 442 15.69 25.03 -19.53
C PRO A 442 16.67 25.20 -20.70
N PRO A 443 16.28 25.83 -21.83
CA PRO A 443 17.19 26.00 -22.94
C PRO A 443 18.44 26.76 -22.47
N GLU A 444 19.62 26.25 -22.80
CA GLU A 444 20.93 26.82 -22.46
C GLU A 444 21.14 28.25 -23.00
N SER A 445 20.27 28.68 -23.92
CA SER A 445 20.10 30.08 -24.30
C SER A 445 18.67 30.32 -24.76
N TRP A 446 18.04 31.37 -24.23
CA TRP A 446 16.83 31.91 -24.83
C TRP A 446 17.24 32.69 -26.09
N PRO A 447 16.72 32.38 -27.29
CA PRO A 447 16.97 33.23 -28.43
C PRO A 447 16.33 34.59 -28.15
N GLU A 448 17.12 35.66 -28.26
CA GLU A 448 16.60 37.02 -28.21
C GLU A 448 15.54 37.16 -29.31
N ALA A 449 14.29 37.37 -28.90
CA ALA A 449 13.18 37.62 -29.81
C ALA A 449 13.39 38.98 -30.47
N GLY A 450 13.86 38.96 -31.72
CA GLY A 450 13.80 40.13 -32.59
C GLY A 450 12.34 40.52 -32.88
N PRO A 451 12.01 41.81 -32.98
CA PRO A 451 10.64 42.25 -33.20
C PRO A 451 10.27 41.98 -34.67
N GLY A 452 9.57 40.88 -34.94
CA GLY A 452 9.15 40.53 -36.30
C GLY A 452 8.05 39.48 -36.43
N ASP A 453 8.11 38.38 -35.69
CA ASP A 453 7.33 37.19 -36.08
C ASP A 453 6.21 36.83 -35.08
N ALA A 454 5.20 37.70 -34.98
CA ALA A 454 4.00 37.49 -34.15
C ALA A 454 2.70 37.27 -34.94
N GLU A 455 2.76 36.80 -36.20
CA GLU A 455 1.55 36.46 -36.95
C GLU A 455 1.69 35.10 -37.64
N GLY A 456 1.00 34.08 -37.09
CA GLY A 456 0.71 32.84 -37.84
C GLY A 456 0.89 31.54 -37.08
N ALA A 457 0.21 31.32 -35.95
CA ALA A 457 0.15 29.98 -35.36
C ALA A 457 -1.11 29.72 -34.51
N TRP A 458 -2.30 29.89 -35.09
CA TRP A 458 -3.54 29.34 -34.49
C TRP A 458 -4.49 28.81 -35.57
N HIS A 459 -4.27 27.59 -36.07
CA HIS A 459 -5.33 26.84 -36.76
C HIS A 459 -5.42 25.39 -36.24
N ARG A 460 -6.63 25.04 -35.77
CA ARG A 460 -7.04 23.72 -35.24
C ARG A 460 -7.12 22.64 -36.35
N PRO A 461 -6.97 21.33 -36.04
CA PRO A 461 -7.13 20.27 -37.02
C PRO A 461 -8.58 19.76 -37.14
N SER A 462 -9.01 19.42 -38.37
CA SER A 462 -10.27 18.71 -38.70
C SER A 462 -10.02 17.23 -39.08
N PRO A 463 -11.01 16.33 -38.93
CA PRO A 463 -10.80 14.88 -38.96
C PRO A 463 -10.96 14.27 -40.38
N ALA A 464 -10.16 13.23 -40.67
CA ALA A 464 -10.14 12.52 -41.95
C ALA A 464 -11.16 11.35 -42.04
N ARG A 465 -11.73 11.15 -43.24
CA ARG A 465 -12.48 9.94 -43.68
C ARG A 465 -12.06 9.54 -45.12
N PRO A 466 -12.37 8.31 -45.59
CA PRO A 466 -11.43 7.44 -46.33
C PRO A 466 -11.60 7.46 -47.87
N ARG A 467 -10.57 6.98 -48.59
CA ARG A 467 -10.54 6.86 -50.06
C ARG A 467 -10.66 5.40 -50.57
N ARG A 468 -11.67 5.14 -51.43
CA ARG A 468 -11.66 4.21 -52.58
C ARG A 468 -11.25 5.04 -53.83
N GLY A 469 -10.69 4.59 -54.96
CA GLY A 469 -10.30 3.30 -55.57
C GLY A 469 -10.12 3.52 -57.10
N GLY A 470 -9.38 2.64 -57.80
CA GLY A 470 -9.33 2.50 -59.28
C GLY A 470 -8.06 3.06 -59.98
N GLY A 471 -7.38 2.41 -60.92
CA GLY A 471 -7.71 1.23 -61.73
C GLY A 471 -6.49 0.61 -62.45
N ARG A 472 -6.78 -0.49 -63.16
CA ARG A 472 -5.90 -1.49 -63.82
C ARG A 472 -5.82 -1.22 -65.35
N PRO A 473 -4.95 -1.90 -66.15
CA PRO A 473 -5.30 -3.25 -66.69
C PRO A 473 -4.12 -4.25 -66.85
N GLY A 474 -4.47 -5.54 -67.06
CA GLY A 474 -3.58 -6.72 -67.25
C GLY A 474 -3.02 -6.87 -68.69
N PRO A 475 -2.55 -8.05 -69.16
CA PRO A 475 -3.03 -9.45 -68.92
C PRO A 475 -1.89 -10.45 -68.54
N GLY A 476 -2.04 -11.73 -68.22
CA GLY A 476 -3.17 -12.66 -68.10
C GLY A 476 -2.67 -14.09 -67.78
N ILE A 477 -3.57 -14.92 -67.22
CA ILE A 477 -3.72 -16.39 -67.35
C ILE A 477 -2.58 -17.28 -66.75
N GLY A 478 -2.82 -18.26 -65.88
CA GLY A 478 -4.05 -18.82 -65.34
C GLY A 478 -3.81 -20.04 -64.43
N ARG A 479 -4.94 -20.55 -63.92
CA ARG A 479 -5.16 -21.67 -63.01
C ARG A 479 -4.93 -21.39 -61.52
N ALA A 480 -5.97 -21.03 -60.79
CA ALA A 480 -7.05 -20.05 -61.02
C ALA A 480 -7.59 -19.75 -59.62
#